data_AF-A0A918TI00-F1
#
_entry.id   AF-A0A918TI00-F1
#
_cell.length_a   1.000
_cell.length_b   1.000
_cell.length_c   1.000
_cell.angle_alpha   90.00
_cell.angle_beta   90.00
_cell.angle_gamma   90.00
#
_symmetry.space_group_name_H-M   'P 1'
#
loop_
_entity.id
_entity.type
_entity.pdbx_description
1 polymer ?
#
loop_
_entity_poly.entity_id
_entity_poly.type
_entity_poly.pdbx_seq_one_letter_code
_entity_poly.pdbx_strand_id
1 'polypeptide(L)' 'MRVVRESGLPNRTDAMFTSVEGEWDEVMDVVKRAVAAVEARCGRVSLVLKADIRAGVTDGLTSKVETVERHLAQG' A
#
# COMPACT_ATOMS: atom_id res chain seq x y z
N MET A 1 1.35 -6.98 -9.10
CA MET A 1 2.47 -7.34 -8.21
C MET A 1 3.82 -6.85 -8.69
N ARG A 2 4.25 -7.13 -9.92
CA ARG A 2 5.59 -6.74 -10.42
C ARG A 2 5.86 -5.22 -10.27
N VAL A 3 4.92 -4.37 -10.73
CA VAL A 3 5.00 -2.90 -10.59
C VAL A 3 5.22 -2.42 -9.15
N VAL A 4 4.55 -3.04 -8.18
CA VAL A 4 4.65 -2.67 -6.76
C VAL A 4 5.96 -3.15 -6.16
N ARG A 5 6.42 -4.36 -6.52
CA ARG A 5 7.70 -4.88 -6.02
C ARG A 5 8.90 -4.13 -6.59
N GLU A 6 8.81 -3.69 -7.84
CA GLU A 6 9.84 -2.91 -8.52
C GLU A 6 9.86 -1.44 -8.12
N SER A 7 8.90 -0.95 -7.31
CA SER A 7 8.87 0.46 -6.91
C SER A 7 9.95 0.84 -5.90
N GLY A 8 10.55 -0.14 -5.21
CA GLY A 8 11.49 0.10 -4.12
C GLY A 8 10.84 0.61 -2.82
N LEU A 9 9.54 0.88 -2.83
CA LEU A 9 8.82 1.33 -1.64
C LEU A 9 8.52 0.17 -0.68
N PRO A 10 8.53 0.41 0.65
CA PRO A 10 8.01 -0.55 1.62
C PRO A 10 6.61 -1.00 1.22
N ASN A 11 6.43 -2.31 1.11
CA ASN A 11 5.15 -2.87 0.70
C ASN A 11 4.90 -4.22 1.39
N ARG A 12 3.62 -4.51 1.60
CA ARG A 12 3.15 -5.78 2.16
C ARG A 12 1.95 -6.24 1.36
N THR A 13 2.02 -7.47 0.85
CA THR A 13 0.90 -8.13 0.18
C THR A 13 0.24 -9.12 1.13
N ASP A 14 -1.08 -9.05 1.24
CA ASP A 14 -1.89 -10.08 1.88
C ASP A 14 -3.03 -10.55 0.94
N ALA A 15 -3.95 -11.36 1.47
CA ALA A 15 -5.02 -11.97 0.69
C ALA A 15 -6.01 -10.96 0.10
N MET A 16 -6.14 -9.78 0.70
CA MET A 16 -7.15 -8.79 0.35
C MET A 16 -6.54 -7.58 -0.35
N PHE A 17 -5.35 -7.15 0.06
CA PHE A 17 -4.74 -5.93 -0.46
C PHE A 17 -3.22 -6.04 -0.61
N THR A 18 -2.68 -5.14 -1.43
CA THR A 18 -1.27 -4.77 -1.38
C THR A 18 -1.16 -3.39 -0.75
N SER A 19 -0.57 -3.33 0.43
CA SER A 19 -0.27 -2.08 1.13
C SER A 19 1.10 -1.57 0.68
N VAL A 20 1.22 -0.27 0.43
CA VAL A 20 2.45 0.42 0.01
C VAL A 20 2.58 1.66 0.89
N GLU A 21 3.79 1.93 1.37
CA GLU A 21 4.12 3.11 2.19
C GLU A 21 5.20 3.95 1.49
N GLY A 22 5.05 5.26 1.55
CA GLY A 22 5.93 6.24 0.91
C GLY A 22 5.27 7.61 0.88
N GLU A 23 5.92 8.57 0.22
CA GLU A 23 5.31 9.88 0.02
C GLU A 23 4.13 9.79 -0.95
N TRP A 24 3.19 10.73 -0.81
CA TRP A 24 1.92 10.72 -1.55
C TRP A 24 2.12 10.53 -3.06
N ASP A 25 3.00 11.33 -3.66
CA ASP A 25 3.24 11.30 -5.10
C ASP A 25 3.92 10.00 -5.55
N GLU A 26 4.81 9.43 -4.72
CA GLU A 26 5.49 8.16 -5.00
C GLU A 26 4.49 7.00 -5.01
N VAL A 27 3.61 6.94 -4.02
CA VAL A 27 2.58 5.90 -3.92
C VAL A 27 1.59 6.02 -5.08
N MET A 28 1.16 7.25 -5.42
CA MET A 28 0.22 7.46 -6.53
C MET A 28 0.84 7.16 -7.90
N ASP A 29 2.15 7.35 -8.09
CA ASP A 29 2.86 6.87 -9.29
C ASP A 29 2.81 5.33 -9.40
N VAL A 30 3.05 4.61 -8.31
CA VAL A 30 2.93 3.14 -8.28
C VAL A 30 1.51 2.70 -8.65
N VAL A 31 0.49 3.34 -8.07
CA VAL A 31 -0.92 3.07 -8.38
C VAL A 31 -1.21 3.31 -9.85
N LYS A 32 -0.76 4.44 -10.41
CA LYS A 32 -0.95 4.78 -11.83
C LYS A 32 -0.31 3.74 -12.76
N ARG A 33 0.95 3.34 -12.49
CA ARG A 33 1.62 2.28 -13.26
C ARG A 33 0.92 0.93 -13.11
N ALA A 34 0.38 0.63 -11.93
CA ALA A 34 -0.37 -0.61 -11.72
C ALA A 34 -1.67 -0.65 -12.52
N VAL A 35 -2.41 0.47 -12.56
CA VAL A 35 -3.61 0.60 -13.39
C VAL A 35 -3.28 0.46 -14.87
N ALA A 36 -2.27 1.20 -15.37
CA ALA A 36 -1.86 1.16 -16.77
C ALA A 36 -1.44 -0.25 -17.23
N ALA A 37 -0.77 -1.01 -16.35
CA ALA A 37 -0.39 -2.39 -16.63
C ALA A 37 -1.60 -3.34 -16.79
N VAL A 38 -2.72 -3.05 -16.12
CA VAL A 38 -3.97 -3.81 -16.25
C VAL A 38 -4.76 -3.33 -17.47
N GLU A 39 -4.84 -2.01 -17.71
CA GLU A 39 -5.51 -1.41 -18.88
C GLU A 39 -4.95 -1.93 -20.20
N ALA A 40 -3.65 -2.23 -20.27
CA ALA A 40 -3.02 -2.84 -21.45
C ALA A 40 -3.62 -4.22 -21.83
N ARG A 41 -4.43 -4.84 -20.96
CA ARG A 41 -5.03 -6.16 -21.15
C ARG A 41 -6.56 -6.16 -21.10
N CYS A 42 -7.20 -5.08 -20.66
CA CYS A 42 -8.66 -4.97 -20.60
C CYS A 42 -9.14 -3.51 -20.74
N GLY A 43 -10.33 -3.32 -21.33
CA GLY A 43 -10.88 -1.99 -21.56
C GLY A 43 -11.45 -1.27 -20.33
N ARG A 44 -11.38 -1.88 -19.13
CA ARG A 44 -11.85 -1.28 -17.88
C ARG A 44 -11.09 -1.85 -16.69
N VAL A 45 -10.59 -0.95 -15.84
CA VAL A 45 -9.97 -1.29 -14.56
C VAL A 45 -10.84 -0.77 -13.42
N SER A 46 -11.16 -1.64 -12.46
CA SER A 46 -11.77 -1.24 -11.19
C SER A 46 -10.66 -1.11 -10.16
N LEU A 47 -10.54 0.05 -9.54
CA LEU A 47 -9.55 0.34 -8.49
C LEU A 47 -10.28 0.63 -7.18
N VAL A 48 -9.88 -0.08 -6.11
CA VAL A 48 -10.26 0.25 -4.73
C VAL A 48 -8.99 0.67 -4.00
N LEU A 49 -8.99 1.90 -3.48
CA LEU A 49 -7.86 2.47 -2.76
C LEU A 49 -8.33 3.02 -1.42
N LYS A 50 -7.61 2.66 -0.37
CA LYS A 50 -7.74 3.25 0.97
C LYS A 50 -6.37 3.80 1.36
N ALA A 51 -6.31 5.08 1.70
CA ALA A 51 -5.09 5.74 2.14
C ALA A 51 -5.21 6.21 3.59
N ASP A 52 -4.13 6.10 4.33
CA ASP A 52 -3.95 6.71 5.65
C ASP A 52 -2.83 7.74 5.52
N ILE A 53 -3.18 9.03 5.61
CA ILE A 53 -2.29 10.15 5.31
C ILE A 53 -2.02 10.88 6.62
N ARG A 54 -0.80 10.74 7.13
CA ARG A 54 -0.38 11.36 8.39
C ARG A 54 1.08 11.80 8.32
N ALA A 55 1.29 13.11 8.51
CA ALA A 55 2.63 13.70 8.46
C ALA A 55 3.54 13.16 9.58
N GLY A 56 4.82 12.94 9.24
CA GLY A 56 5.86 12.56 10.19
C GLY A 56 5.80 11.10 10.68
N VAL A 57 4.96 10.25 10.08
CA VAL A 57 4.92 8.82 10.39
C VAL A 57 5.79 8.06 9.40
N THR A 58 6.69 7.25 9.94
CA THR A 58 7.51 6.28 9.21
C THR A 58 7.29 4.89 9.80
N ASP A 59 7.47 3.84 9.00
CA ASP A 59 7.23 2.45 9.40
C ASP A 59 5.80 2.21 9.90
N GLY A 60 4.83 2.88 9.26
CA GLY A 60 3.42 2.79 9.60
C GLY A 60 2.84 1.40 9.36
N LEU A 61 3.32 0.67 8.34
CA LEU A 61 2.90 -0.71 8.05
C LEU A 61 3.18 -1.67 9.21
N THR A 62 4.29 -1.47 9.94
CA THR A 62 4.70 -2.33 11.05
C THR A 62 4.16 -1.80 12.37
N SER A 63 4.46 -0.54 12.70
CA SER A 63 4.17 0.09 14.00
C SER A 63 2.67 0.12 14.36
N LYS A 64 1.78 0.18 13.34
CA LYS A 64 0.33 0.10 13.56
C LYS A 64 -0.11 -1.26 14.07
N VAL A 65 0.43 -2.33 13.49
CA VAL A 65 0.11 -3.70 13.93
C VAL A 65 0.67 -3.93 15.32
N GLU A 66 1.94 -3.58 15.55
CA GLU A 66 2.59 -3.70 16.87
C GLU A 66 1.83 -2.95 17.97
N THR A 67 1.29 -1.77 17.64
CA THR A 67 0.48 -1.00 18.59
C THR A 67 -0.79 -1.72 18.98
N VAL A 68 -1.50 -2.32 18.02
CA VAL A 68 -2.70 -3.11 18.31
C VAL A 68 -2.34 -4.33 19.16
N GLU A 69 -1.32 -5.10 18.77
CA GLU A 69 -0.89 -6.30 19.51
C GLU A 69 -0.50 -5.98 20.96
N ARG A 70 0.19 -4.86 21.19
CA ARG A 70 0.52 -4.39 22.54
C ARG A 70 -0.72 -4.14 23.40
N HIS A 71 -1.77 -3.56 22.84
CA HIS A 71 -3.02 -3.33 23.57
C HIS A 71 -3.78 -4.63 23.83
N LEU A 72 -3.75 -5.58 22.87
CA LEU A 72 -4.39 -6.88 23.03
C LEU A 72 -3.69 -7.76 24.08
N ALA A 73 -2.36 -7.68 24.19
CA ALA A 73 -1.59 -8.45 25.18
C ALA A 73 -1.77 -7.98 26.64
N GLN A 74 -2.38 -6.81 26.86
CA GLN A 74 -2.62 -6.23 28.18
C GLN A 74 -4.04 -6.46 28.70
N GLY A 75 -4.90 -7.11 27.92
CA GLY A 75 -6.26 -7.52 28.30
C GLY A 75 -6.34 -9.01 28.59
#